data_AF-A0A418N555-F1
#
_entry.id   AF-A0A418N555-F1
#
_cell.length_a   1.000
_cell.length_b   1.000
_cell.length_c   1.000
_cell.angle_alpha   90.00
_cell.angle_beta   90.00
_cell.angle_gamma   90.00
#
_symmetry.space_group_name_H-M   'P 1'
#
loop_
_entity.id
_entity.type
_entity.pdbx_description
1 polymer ?
#
loop_
_entity_poly.entity_id
_entity_poly.type
_entity_poly.pdbx_seq_one_letter_code
_entity_poly.pdbx_strand_id
1 'polypeptide(L)'
;MIDAVYKLFDIKKDIHLIDNFISYEREFLSEVNLNENSKFDLAKYNEFNGEITKFGYDWTFEIEELNYSISQNSYSEIDFLDFIDGEEITVVLKIFKNSSQIVIFNEDKFNEFLSSENLINILKHFNTRQEGIVFYKSDNKFTCANHFLGFNETLKNTSRINFDLSAQCNFTNYSEFKYSPEDFNLFGNPLDDKILLLMDKLRFVFLIVYIFDSTEISDNSMKIKISGFKTFRYSLNFSSLDISSLKIYQRIYDWIYSEKNKIEDKLGIARNILSMYLVDKDLNIENDVLASILSANNTYIKGNIGKYVDIRNKVHNQLEYVSERVNKSLEGFFNNFQKSIFVFISFYLSVFVFKTYRQPDLSSVFNKETTLMALGLLVISFIFMIFSNWVLNLEENRIGKKYEDIKKRALDLLVKDDVDKLLDNDREFKAELIFLNKRRWLYIFLWGLTLLVFIIVLCFTSDFI
;
A
#
# COMPACT_ATOMS: atom_id res chain seq x y z
N MET A 1 -17.49 19.85 -43.26
CA MET A 1 -18.84 19.25 -43.20
C MET A 1 -19.90 20.34 -43.29
N ILE A 2 -20.01 21.17 -42.26
CA ILE A 2 -20.90 22.35 -42.23
C ILE A 2 -20.48 23.45 -43.22
N ASP A 3 -19.19 23.56 -43.55
CA ASP A 3 -18.69 24.57 -44.49
C ASP A 3 -19.27 24.44 -45.91
N ALA A 4 -19.70 23.23 -46.29
CA ALA A 4 -20.33 23.01 -47.58
C ALA A 4 -21.71 23.69 -47.66
N VAL A 5 -22.45 23.69 -46.55
CA VAL A 5 -23.74 24.40 -46.42
C VAL A 5 -23.47 25.90 -46.35
N TYR A 6 -22.53 26.33 -45.51
CA TYR A 6 -22.21 27.75 -45.36
C TYR A 6 -21.71 28.43 -46.63
N LYS A 7 -21.03 27.71 -47.53
CA LYS A 7 -20.62 28.25 -48.84
C LYS A 7 -21.78 28.61 -49.76
N LEU A 8 -22.98 28.12 -49.49
CA LEU A 8 -24.19 28.44 -50.25
C LEU A 8 -24.83 29.76 -49.80
N PHE A 9 -24.33 30.35 -48.71
CA PHE A 9 -24.82 31.58 -48.13
C PHE A 9 -23.68 32.61 -48.07
N ASP A 10 -23.88 33.82 -48.59
CA ASP A 10 -22.88 34.89 -48.52
C ASP A 10 -22.89 35.54 -47.13
N ILE A 11 -22.14 34.93 -46.19
CA ILE A 11 -22.11 35.34 -44.78
C ILE A 11 -21.51 36.74 -44.64
N LYS A 12 -22.33 37.71 -44.24
CA LYS A 12 -21.89 39.08 -43.93
C LYS A 12 -21.38 39.21 -42.50
N LYS A 13 -22.10 38.60 -41.56
CA LYS A 13 -21.87 38.79 -40.14
C LYS A 13 -22.41 37.61 -39.33
N ASP A 14 -21.59 37.10 -38.42
CA ASP A 14 -22.06 36.20 -37.36
C ASP A 14 -22.79 36.98 -36.26
N ILE A 15 -24.01 36.55 -35.94
CA ILE A 15 -24.85 37.10 -34.86
C ILE A 15 -24.59 36.31 -33.57
N HIS A 16 -24.63 34.98 -33.68
CA HIS A 16 -24.41 34.07 -32.57
C HIS A 16 -23.62 32.85 -33.03
N LEU A 17 -22.66 32.41 -32.23
CA LEU A 17 -21.89 31.19 -32.51
C LEU A 17 -21.47 30.52 -31.21
N ILE A 18 -21.90 29.27 -31.04
CA ILE A 18 -21.56 28.40 -29.92
C ILE A 18 -21.05 27.07 -30.46
N ASP A 19 -20.01 26.54 -29.82
CA ASP A 19 -19.61 25.15 -29.96
C ASP A 19 -19.23 24.59 -28.58
N ASN A 20 -19.91 23.54 -28.11
CA ASN A 20 -19.66 22.92 -26.81
C ASN A 20 -19.92 21.40 -26.82
N PHE A 21 -19.96 20.77 -25.64
CA PHE A 21 -20.21 19.32 -25.51
C PHE A 21 -21.64 18.90 -25.89
N ILE A 22 -22.61 19.80 -25.87
CA ILE A 22 -24.04 19.50 -26.02
C ILE A 22 -24.52 19.92 -27.40
N SER A 23 -24.07 21.06 -27.92
CA SER A 23 -24.54 21.59 -29.19
C SER A 23 -23.49 22.40 -29.92
N TYR A 24 -23.74 22.57 -31.21
CA TYR A 24 -23.17 23.61 -32.04
C TYR A 24 -24.31 24.45 -32.60
N GLU A 25 -24.20 25.76 -32.51
CA GLU A 25 -25.22 26.70 -32.99
C GLU A 25 -24.54 27.86 -33.69
N ARG A 26 -24.97 28.18 -34.91
CA ARG A 26 -24.53 29.35 -35.64
C ARG A 26 -25.71 30.09 -36.24
N GLU A 27 -25.86 31.33 -35.85
CA GLU A 27 -26.81 32.31 -36.39
C GLU A 27 -26.01 33.40 -37.09
N PHE A 28 -26.33 33.67 -38.34
CA PHE A 28 -25.61 34.64 -39.15
C PHE A 28 -26.51 35.34 -40.14
N LEU A 29 -26.12 36.57 -40.47
CA LEU A 29 -26.71 37.37 -41.53
C LEU A 29 -26.04 37.01 -42.87
N SER A 30 -26.84 36.67 -43.87
CA SER A 30 -26.42 36.37 -45.22
C SER A 30 -27.12 37.28 -46.22
N GLU A 31 -26.43 37.68 -47.28
CA GLU A 31 -27.11 38.20 -48.47
C GLU A 31 -27.66 37.04 -49.30
N VAL A 32 -28.87 37.20 -49.84
CA VAL A 32 -29.49 36.26 -50.77
C VAL A 32 -28.73 36.30 -52.09
N ASN A 33 -28.29 35.14 -52.55
CA ASN A 33 -27.78 34.87 -53.89
C ASN A 33 -28.55 33.69 -54.46
N LEU A 34 -29.60 33.98 -55.24
CA LEU A 34 -30.54 32.98 -55.75
C LEU A 34 -29.84 31.83 -56.48
N ASN A 35 -28.72 32.09 -57.16
CA ASN A 35 -27.94 31.06 -57.85
C ASN A 35 -27.19 30.12 -56.91
N GLU A 36 -26.68 30.60 -55.78
CA GLU A 36 -25.96 29.78 -54.80
C GLU A 36 -26.92 29.13 -53.79
N ASN A 37 -27.87 29.89 -53.25
CA ASN A 37 -28.83 29.41 -52.28
C ASN A 37 -29.73 28.29 -52.84
N SER A 38 -30.14 28.37 -54.11
CA SER A 38 -30.93 27.32 -54.77
C SER A 38 -30.20 25.99 -54.95
N LYS A 39 -28.87 25.97 -54.80
CA LYS A 39 -28.08 24.73 -54.82
C LYS A 39 -28.24 23.91 -53.55
N PHE A 40 -28.86 24.45 -52.49
CA PHE A 40 -29.22 23.66 -51.32
C PHE A 40 -30.48 22.82 -51.60
N ASP A 41 -30.34 21.90 -52.55
CA ASP A 41 -31.37 20.99 -53.01
C ASP A 41 -31.45 19.71 -52.16
N LEU A 42 -32.35 18.80 -52.53
CA LEU A 42 -32.53 17.52 -51.86
C LEU A 42 -31.24 16.69 -51.81
N ALA A 43 -30.37 16.79 -52.83
CA ALA A 43 -29.11 16.07 -52.86
C ALA A 43 -28.12 16.62 -51.82
N LYS A 44 -28.00 17.95 -51.73
CA LYS A 44 -27.17 18.61 -50.70
C LYS A 44 -27.71 18.41 -49.29
N TYR A 45 -29.03 18.43 -49.12
CA TYR A 45 -29.67 18.05 -47.87
C TYR A 45 -29.29 16.61 -47.48
N ASN A 46 -29.42 15.63 -48.38
CA ASN A 46 -29.10 14.23 -48.07
C ASN A 46 -27.61 14.02 -47.75
N GLU A 47 -26.70 14.71 -48.47
CA GLU A 47 -25.27 14.71 -48.18
C GLU A 47 -24.99 15.25 -46.77
N PHE A 48 -25.52 16.43 -46.45
CA PHE A 48 -25.38 17.05 -45.14
C PHE A 48 -26.00 16.18 -44.02
N ASN A 49 -27.22 15.70 -44.23
CA ASN A 49 -27.93 14.88 -43.25
C ASN A 49 -27.17 13.58 -42.96
N GLY A 50 -26.66 12.90 -43.99
CA GLY A 50 -25.84 11.69 -43.81
C GLY A 50 -24.54 11.95 -43.04
N GLU A 51 -23.86 13.07 -43.33
CA GLU A 51 -22.63 13.45 -42.65
C GLU A 51 -22.85 13.82 -41.17
N ILE A 52 -23.99 14.37 -40.81
CA ILE A 52 -24.31 14.73 -39.42
C ILE A 52 -24.87 13.52 -38.65
N THR A 53 -25.83 12.80 -39.22
CA THR A 53 -26.50 11.67 -38.57
C THR A 53 -25.59 10.46 -38.36
N LYS A 54 -24.49 10.31 -39.12
CA LYS A 54 -23.49 9.24 -38.86
C LYS A 54 -22.83 9.37 -37.49
N PHE A 55 -22.80 10.57 -36.91
CA PHE A 55 -22.33 10.82 -35.54
C PHE A 55 -23.44 10.68 -34.49
N GLY A 56 -24.67 10.33 -34.89
CA GLY A 56 -25.83 10.24 -34.01
C GLY A 56 -26.34 11.60 -33.54
N TYR A 57 -26.21 12.63 -34.38
CA TYR A 57 -26.64 13.99 -34.06
C TYR A 57 -28.00 14.31 -34.67
N ASP A 58 -28.76 15.12 -33.94
CA ASP A 58 -29.97 15.78 -34.44
C ASP A 58 -29.61 17.20 -34.87
N TRP A 59 -30.33 17.78 -35.82
CA TRP A 59 -30.05 19.13 -36.28
C TRP A 59 -31.30 19.83 -36.82
N THR A 60 -31.31 21.16 -36.73
CA THR A 60 -32.31 22.04 -37.36
C THR A 60 -31.62 23.13 -38.13
N PHE A 61 -32.21 23.51 -39.26
CA PHE A 61 -31.77 24.63 -40.08
C PHE A 61 -32.98 25.51 -40.38
N GLU A 62 -32.87 26.79 -40.06
CA GLU A 62 -33.95 27.76 -40.10
C GLU A 62 -33.52 29.01 -40.87
N ILE A 63 -34.44 29.61 -41.63
CA ILE A 63 -34.29 30.93 -42.22
C ILE A 63 -35.47 31.78 -41.73
N GLU A 64 -35.19 32.80 -40.93
CA GLU A 64 -36.20 33.51 -40.14
C GLU A 64 -37.22 34.24 -41.02
N GLU A 65 -36.75 35.00 -42.01
CA GLU A 65 -37.58 35.85 -42.86
C GLU A 65 -38.51 35.04 -43.76
N LEU A 66 -38.15 33.78 -44.05
CA LEU A 66 -38.96 32.83 -44.82
C LEU A 66 -39.89 31.99 -43.95
N ASN A 67 -39.80 32.07 -42.61
CA ASN A 67 -40.35 31.05 -41.69
C ASN A 67 -40.02 29.62 -42.14
N TYR A 68 -38.84 29.44 -42.74
CA TYR A 68 -38.40 28.17 -43.28
C TYR A 68 -37.68 27.38 -42.20
N SER A 69 -38.00 26.10 -42.08
CA SER A 69 -37.33 25.19 -41.14
C SER A 69 -37.28 23.78 -41.70
N ILE A 70 -36.10 23.19 -41.64
CA ILE A 70 -35.86 21.77 -41.92
C ILE A 70 -35.06 21.14 -40.79
N SER A 71 -35.05 19.82 -40.76
CA SER A 71 -34.37 19.05 -39.74
C SER A 71 -33.90 17.72 -40.31
N GLN A 72 -33.22 16.93 -39.48
CA GLN A 72 -32.78 15.58 -39.82
C GLN A 72 -33.91 14.65 -40.33
N ASN A 73 -35.16 14.94 -39.95
CA ASN A 73 -36.34 14.13 -40.27
C ASN A 73 -37.31 14.79 -41.25
N SER A 74 -37.10 16.06 -41.62
CA SER A 74 -38.07 16.83 -42.39
C SER A 74 -37.35 17.72 -43.40
N TYR A 75 -37.66 17.51 -44.67
CA TYR A 75 -37.16 18.30 -45.78
C TYR A 75 -38.30 19.04 -46.49
N SER A 76 -38.05 20.29 -46.83
CA SER A 76 -38.82 21.12 -47.76
C SER A 76 -37.84 21.88 -48.65
N GLU A 77 -38.22 22.12 -49.90
CA GLU A 77 -37.42 22.99 -50.77
C GLU A 77 -37.48 24.43 -50.26
N ILE A 78 -36.33 25.14 -50.31
CA ILE A 78 -36.30 26.55 -49.97
C ILE A 78 -36.91 27.33 -51.14
N ASP A 79 -37.91 28.13 -50.85
CA ASP A 79 -38.56 28.99 -51.82
C ASP A 79 -38.13 30.45 -51.59
N PHE A 80 -37.41 31.01 -52.57
CA PHE A 80 -36.98 32.42 -52.57
C PHE A 80 -37.80 33.27 -53.56
N LEU A 81 -38.98 32.82 -53.99
CA LEU A 81 -39.78 33.52 -55.02
C LEU A 81 -40.09 34.99 -54.69
N ASP A 82 -40.17 35.34 -53.40
CA ASP A 82 -40.47 36.70 -52.93
C ASP A 82 -39.22 37.57 -52.67
N PHE A 83 -38.01 37.03 -52.86
CA PHE A 83 -36.75 37.70 -52.53
C PHE A 83 -35.97 38.11 -53.78
N ILE A 84 -35.21 39.20 -53.66
CA ILE A 84 -34.29 39.69 -54.70
C ILE A 84 -32.84 39.48 -54.24
N ASP A 85 -31.93 39.23 -55.19
CA ASP A 85 -30.49 39.17 -54.89
C ASP A 85 -30.02 40.41 -54.10
N GLY A 86 -29.29 40.16 -53.02
CA GLY A 86 -28.76 41.20 -52.12
C GLY A 86 -29.65 41.57 -50.94
N GLU A 87 -30.86 40.99 -50.81
CA GLU A 87 -31.63 41.11 -49.57
C GLU A 87 -30.96 40.33 -48.42
N GLU A 88 -31.07 40.84 -47.20
CA GLU A 88 -30.47 40.21 -46.03
C GLU A 88 -31.44 39.20 -45.40
N ILE A 89 -30.92 38.00 -45.09
CA ILE A 89 -31.63 36.94 -44.39
C ILE A 89 -30.82 36.45 -43.18
N THR A 90 -31.54 35.99 -42.16
CA THR A 90 -30.99 35.42 -40.94
C THR A 90 -31.11 33.91 -41.01
N VAL A 91 -29.95 33.24 -40.95
CA VAL A 91 -29.86 31.78 -41.07
C VAL A 91 -29.36 31.20 -39.76
N VAL A 92 -30.07 30.21 -39.24
CA VAL A 92 -29.75 29.51 -37.98
C VAL A 92 -29.51 28.03 -38.27
N LEU A 93 -28.31 27.54 -37.95
CA LEU A 93 -28.01 26.10 -37.93
C LEU A 93 -27.75 25.65 -36.50
N LYS A 94 -28.53 24.69 -36.00
CA LYS A 94 -28.38 24.06 -34.69
C LYS A 94 -28.08 22.57 -34.87
N ILE A 95 -27.07 22.07 -34.20
CA ILE A 95 -26.68 20.65 -34.16
C ILE A 95 -26.61 20.21 -32.70
N PHE A 96 -27.35 19.17 -32.34
CA PHE A 96 -27.41 18.58 -31.01
C PHE A 96 -26.52 17.32 -30.93
N LYS A 97 -25.49 17.38 -30.09
CA LYS A 97 -24.46 16.35 -29.92
C LYS A 97 -24.86 15.29 -28.90
N ASN A 98 -25.85 14.48 -29.27
CA ASN A 98 -26.49 13.50 -28.39
C ASN A 98 -25.68 12.21 -28.20
N SER A 99 -24.56 12.03 -28.91
CA SER A 99 -23.72 10.84 -28.82
C SER A 99 -22.44 11.04 -28.00
N SER A 100 -21.70 9.95 -27.81
CA SER A 100 -20.35 9.95 -27.24
C SER A 100 -19.27 10.47 -28.20
N GLN A 101 -19.61 10.66 -29.46
CA GLN A 101 -18.71 11.25 -30.45
C GLN A 101 -18.93 12.76 -30.44
N ILE A 102 -17.86 13.54 -30.30
CA ILE A 102 -17.89 15.00 -30.17
C ILE A 102 -17.06 15.60 -31.30
N VAL A 103 -17.75 16.01 -32.36
CA VAL A 103 -17.15 16.78 -33.44
C VAL A 103 -17.01 18.23 -33.00
N ILE A 104 -15.81 18.78 -33.19
CA ILE A 104 -15.52 20.19 -32.95
C ILE A 104 -15.64 20.88 -34.30
N PHE A 105 -16.67 21.70 -34.42
CA PHE A 105 -17.04 22.42 -35.63
C PHE A 105 -16.35 23.79 -35.70
N ASN A 106 -16.18 24.45 -34.56
CA ASN A 106 -15.44 25.70 -34.40
C ASN A 106 -14.50 25.61 -33.19
N GLU A 107 -13.19 25.56 -33.46
CA GLU A 107 -12.18 25.40 -32.42
C GLU A 107 -12.13 26.58 -31.44
N ASP A 108 -12.20 27.82 -31.93
CA ASP A 108 -12.09 29.01 -31.08
C ASP A 108 -13.22 29.07 -30.05
N LYS A 109 -14.45 28.78 -30.49
CA LYS A 109 -15.63 28.78 -29.63
C LYS A 109 -15.67 27.61 -28.68
N PHE A 110 -15.24 26.42 -29.11
CA PHE A 110 -15.11 25.29 -28.21
C PHE A 110 -14.05 25.56 -27.12
N ASN A 111 -12.94 26.20 -27.50
CA ASN A 111 -11.90 26.60 -26.57
C ASN A 111 -12.35 27.71 -25.60
N GLU A 112 -13.15 28.68 -26.07
CA GLU A 112 -13.77 29.71 -25.23
C GLU A 112 -14.70 29.07 -24.19
N PHE A 113 -15.54 28.13 -24.63
CA PHE A 113 -16.42 27.34 -23.77
C PHE A 113 -15.63 26.58 -22.71
N LEU A 114 -14.61 25.80 -23.11
CA LEU A 114 -13.76 25.05 -22.15
C LEU A 114 -13.07 25.96 -21.12
N SER A 115 -12.71 27.18 -21.53
CA SER A 115 -12.06 28.15 -20.64
C SER A 115 -13.04 28.80 -19.66
N SER A 116 -14.32 28.87 -20.01
CA SER A 116 -15.40 29.41 -19.18
C SER A 116 -15.95 28.40 -18.16
N GLU A 117 -15.80 27.10 -18.45
CA GLU A 117 -16.33 26.03 -17.61
C GLU A 117 -15.46 25.74 -16.38
N ASN A 118 -16.12 25.29 -15.31
CA ASN A 118 -15.43 24.85 -14.09
C ASN A 118 -15.18 23.33 -14.10
N LEU A 119 -14.27 22.88 -13.25
CA LEU A 119 -13.90 21.46 -13.14
C LEU A 119 -15.11 20.53 -12.92
N ILE A 120 -16.06 20.87 -12.04
CA ILE A 120 -17.25 20.03 -11.81
C ILE A 120 -18.08 19.87 -13.09
N ASN A 121 -18.34 20.96 -13.81
CA ASN A 121 -19.14 20.92 -15.03
C ASN A 121 -18.43 20.15 -16.14
N ILE A 122 -17.12 20.34 -16.29
CA ILE A 122 -16.30 19.54 -17.19
C ILE A 122 -16.48 18.05 -16.86
N LEU A 123 -16.28 17.64 -15.60
CA LEU A 123 -16.44 16.25 -15.18
C LEU A 123 -17.87 15.71 -15.37
N LYS A 124 -18.90 16.54 -15.21
CA LYS A 124 -20.30 16.17 -15.48
C LYS A 124 -20.52 15.85 -16.96
N HIS A 125 -19.92 16.60 -17.89
CA HIS A 125 -20.00 16.30 -19.33
C HIS A 125 -19.33 14.97 -19.70
N PHE A 126 -18.31 14.54 -18.95
CA PHE A 126 -17.74 13.20 -19.06
C PHE A 126 -18.68 12.14 -18.45
N ASN A 127 -19.32 12.44 -17.32
CA ASN A 127 -20.11 11.46 -16.57
C ASN A 127 -21.42 11.08 -17.28
N THR A 128 -21.97 11.99 -18.09
CA THR A 128 -23.14 11.69 -18.95
C THR A 128 -22.83 10.64 -20.02
N ARG A 129 -21.55 10.35 -20.29
CA ARG A 129 -21.08 9.46 -21.36
C ARG A 129 -20.30 8.28 -20.76
N GLN A 130 -21.02 7.37 -20.11
CA GLN A 130 -20.45 6.25 -19.36
C GLN A 130 -19.56 5.32 -20.19
N GLU A 131 -19.83 5.20 -21.50
CA GLU A 131 -19.06 4.36 -22.42
C GLU A 131 -17.78 5.03 -22.95
N GLY A 132 -17.52 6.29 -22.56
CA GLY A 132 -16.39 7.08 -23.02
C GLY A 132 -16.75 8.15 -24.04
N ILE A 133 -15.75 8.93 -24.46
CA ILE A 133 -15.89 10.07 -25.38
C ILE A 133 -14.83 10.00 -26.48
N VAL A 134 -15.23 10.28 -27.73
CA VAL A 134 -14.30 10.46 -28.85
C VAL A 134 -14.41 11.88 -29.39
N PHE A 135 -13.33 12.64 -29.37
CA PHE A 135 -13.27 13.96 -29.99
C PHE A 135 -12.84 13.85 -31.45
N TYR A 136 -13.51 14.57 -32.35
CA TYR A 136 -13.12 14.69 -33.76
C TYR A 136 -12.82 16.14 -34.10
N LYS A 137 -11.61 16.37 -34.61
CA LYS A 137 -11.08 17.68 -35.00
C LYS A 137 -10.47 17.56 -36.39
N SER A 138 -11.16 18.12 -37.39
CA SER A 138 -10.83 17.99 -38.82
C SER A 138 -9.41 18.48 -39.16
N ASP A 139 -8.94 19.52 -38.48
CA ASP A 139 -7.66 20.17 -38.79
C ASP A 139 -6.45 19.54 -38.07
N ASN A 140 -6.69 18.58 -37.16
CA ASN A 140 -5.63 17.90 -36.42
C ASN A 140 -5.48 16.45 -36.91
N LYS A 141 -4.27 16.08 -37.35
CA LYS A 141 -3.96 14.70 -37.79
C LYS A 141 -3.52 13.78 -36.66
N PHE A 142 -3.34 14.31 -35.46
CA PHE A 142 -3.00 13.51 -34.30
C PHE A 142 -4.17 12.57 -33.97
N THR A 143 -3.85 11.30 -33.78
CA THR A 143 -4.79 10.24 -33.44
C THR A 143 -4.29 9.51 -32.22
N CYS A 144 -5.12 9.40 -31.20
CA CYS A 144 -4.84 8.54 -30.06
C CYS A 144 -6.13 8.12 -29.38
N ALA A 145 -6.13 6.93 -28.79
CA ALA A 145 -7.25 6.48 -27.98
C ALA A 145 -6.79 5.57 -26.83
N ASN A 146 -7.57 5.58 -25.76
CA ASN A 146 -7.61 4.57 -24.72
C ASN A 146 -9.03 3.96 -24.66
N HIS A 147 -9.39 3.30 -23.57
CA HIS A 147 -10.69 2.62 -23.45
C HIS A 147 -11.85 3.57 -23.08
N PHE A 148 -11.58 4.79 -22.62
CA PHE A 148 -12.57 5.78 -22.19
C PHE A 148 -12.53 7.06 -23.04
N LEU A 149 -11.39 7.37 -23.64
CA LEU A 149 -11.18 8.61 -24.37
C LEU A 149 -10.45 8.38 -25.69
N GLY A 150 -10.97 9.00 -26.76
CA GLY A 150 -10.41 9.00 -28.10
C GLY A 150 -10.26 10.41 -28.65
N PHE A 151 -9.25 10.62 -29.48
CA PHE A 151 -8.99 11.85 -30.20
C PHE A 151 -8.67 11.50 -31.65
N ASN A 152 -9.57 11.87 -32.56
CA ASN A 152 -9.59 11.48 -33.97
C ASN A 152 -9.51 9.96 -34.23
N GLU A 153 -9.67 9.15 -33.20
CA GLU A 153 -9.57 7.70 -33.23
C GLU A 153 -10.65 7.12 -32.32
N THR A 154 -11.30 6.05 -32.77
CA THR A 154 -12.31 5.36 -31.97
C THR A 154 -11.70 4.73 -30.73
N LEU A 155 -12.50 4.58 -29.68
CA LEU A 155 -12.07 3.95 -28.42
C LEU A 155 -11.46 2.56 -28.64
N LYS A 156 -10.43 2.24 -27.87
CA LYS A 156 -9.83 0.91 -27.90
C LYS A 156 -10.78 -0.10 -27.27
N ASN A 157 -10.94 -1.24 -27.95
CA ASN A 157 -11.76 -2.37 -27.53
C ASN A 157 -11.11 -3.19 -26.40
N THR A 158 -10.64 -2.52 -25.35
CA THR A 158 -10.02 -3.11 -24.16
C THR A 158 -10.89 -2.78 -22.96
N SER A 159 -11.12 -3.76 -22.08
CA SER A 159 -11.88 -3.54 -20.84
C SER A 159 -11.23 -2.42 -20.02
N ARG A 160 -12.03 -1.47 -19.54
CA ARG A 160 -11.64 -0.47 -18.55
C ARG A 160 -10.96 -1.15 -17.37
N ILE A 161 -9.72 -0.78 -17.09
CA ILE A 161 -8.99 -1.33 -15.95
C ILE A 161 -9.59 -0.67 -14.70
N ASN A 162 -10.38 -1.43 -13.93
CA ASN A 162 -10.82 -0.96 -12.63
C ASN A 162 -9.65 -1.04 -11.65
N PHE A 163 -8.99 0.09 -11.43
CA PHE A 163 -8.21 0.29 -10.23
C PHE A 163 -9.17 0.75 -9.13
N ASP A 164 -9.40 -0.11 -8.15
CA ASP A 164 -10.14 0.29 -6.97
C ASP A 164 -9.32 1.32 -6.18
N LEU A 165 -9.94 2.45 -5.86
CA LEU A 165 -9.35 3.47 -5.00
C LEU A 165 -9.03 2.83 -3.64
N SER A 166 -7.78 2.99 -3.17
CA SER A 166 -7.38 2.49 -1.86
C SER A 166 -8.28 3.06 -0.75
N ALA A 167 -8.58 2.26 0.27
CA ALA A 167 -9.35 2.70 1.43
C ALA A 167 -8.63 3.80 2.24
N GLN A 168 -7.32 4.00 2.04
CA GLN A 168 -6.54 5.11 2.60
C GLN A 168 -6.62 6.40 1.78
N CYS A 169 -7.32 6.41 0.64
CA CYS A 169 -7.55 7.60 -0.19
C CYS A 169 -9.04 7.97 -0.10
N ASN A 170 -9.37 9.03 0.64
CA ASN A 170 -10.75 9.49 0.76
C ASN A 170 -11.09 10.53 -0.30
N PHE A 171 -11.89 10.16 -1.30
CA PHE A 171 -12.39 11.09 -2.30
C PHE A 171 -13.86 11.42 -2.06
N THR A 172 -14.16 12.65 -1.64
CA THR A 172 -15.52 13.08 -1.26
C THR A 172 -16.52 12.91 -2.40
N ASN A 173 -16.11 13.18 -3.64
CA ASN A 173 -16.99 13.11 -4.81
C ASN A 173 -16.95 11.73 -5.51
N TYR A 174 -16.48 10.66 -4.85
CA TYR A 174 -16.32 9.34 -5.46
C TYR A 174 -17.62 8.73 -5.97
N SER A 175 -18.78 9.03 -5.37
CA SER A 175 -20.07 8.55 -5.86
C SER A 175 -20.42 9.13 -7.24
N GLU A 176 -20.00 10.35 -7.52
CA GLU A 176 -20.32 11.09 -8.74
C GLU A 176 -19.25 10.91 -9.82
N PHE A 177 -17.96 10.93 -9.46
CA PHE A 177 -16.85 10.95 -10.41
C PHE A 177 -15.92 9.75 -10.21
N LYS A 178 -16.33 8.58 -10.71
CA LYS A 178 -15.54 7.33 -10.61
C LYS A 178 -14.55 7.21 -11.75
N TYR A 179 -13.53 8.08 -11.77
CA TYR A 179 -12.45 8.01 -12.75
C TYR A 179 -11.14 7.53 -12.12
N SER A 180 -10.28 7.02 -12.98
CA SER A 180 -8.90 6.63 -12.73
C SER A 180 -7.98 7.52 -13.57
N PRO A 181 -6.69 7.66 -13.20
CA PRO A 181 -5.72 8.39 -14.01
C PRO A 181 -5.65 7.89 -15.46
N GLU A 182 -5.87 6.59 -15.69
CA GLU A 182 -5.78 5.97 -17.01
C GLU A 182 -6.92 6.38 -17.95
N ASP A 183 -8.09 6.77 -17.42
CA ASP A 183 -9.22 7.25 -18.22
C ASP A 183 -8.84 8.49 -19.05
N PHE A 184 -7.98 9.35 -18.49
CA PHE A 184 -7.53 10.60 -19.11
C PHE A 184 -6.11 10.51 -19.67
N ASN A 185 -5.53 9.30 -19.73
CA ASN A 185 -4.17 9.09 -20.23
C ASN A 185 -4.18 8.93 -21.76
N LEU A 186 -3.86 10.01 -22.48
CA LEU A 186 -3.55 9.98 -23.90
C LEU A 186 -2.03 10.15 -24.11
N PHE A 187 -1.40 9.19 -24.79
CA PHE A 187 0.04 9.23 -25.04
C PHE A 187 0.36 10.02 -26.31
N GLY A 188 1.46 10.79 -26.28
CA GLY A 188 2.05 11.40 -27.48
C GLY A 188 1.58 12.81 -27.82
N ASN A 189 1.03 13.55 -26.86
CA ASN A 189 0.39 14.86 -27.05
C ASN A 189 1.26 15.86 -27.86
N PRO A 190 0.75 16.43 -28.97
CA PRO A 190 1.26 17.71 -29.46
C PRO A 190 1.10 18.79 -28.38
N LEU A 191 2.15 19.59 -28.16
CA LEU A 191 2.28 20.51 -27.02
C LEU A 191 1.21 21.62 -26.96
N ASP A 192 0.48 21.88 -28.06
CA ASP A 192 -0.35 23.07 -28.21
C ASP A 192 -1.87 22.82 -28.27
N ASP A 193 -2.36 21.57 -28.19
CA ASP A 193 -3.80 21.29 -28.27
C ASP A 193 -4.48 21.42 -26.89
N LYS A 194 -5.46 22.32 -26.76
CA LYS A 194 -6.14 22.63 -25.48
C LYS A 194 -6.94 21.46 -24.90
N ILE A 195 -7.46 20.55 -25.73
CA ILE A 195 -8.21 19.38 -25.26
C ILE A 195 -7.24 18.38 -24.63
N LEU A 196 -6.10 18.16 -25.28
CA LEU A 196 -5.08 17.27 -24.74
C LEU A 196 -4.49 17.83 -23.44
N LEU A 197 -4.27 19.14 -23.36
CA LEU A 197 -3.87 19.80 -22.12
C LEU A 197 -4.92 19.64 -21.01
N LEU A 198 -6.22 19.74 -21.35
CA LEU A 198 -7.30 19.46 -20.41
C LEU A 198 -7.23 18.01 -19.90
N MET A 199 -6.95 17.05 -20.78
CA MET A 199 -6.81 15.64 -20.38
C MET A 199 -5.64 15.43 -19.43
N ASP A 200 -4.49 16.06 -19.69
CA ASP A 200 -3.33 16.01 -18.79
C ASP A 200 -3.64 16.65 -17.42
N LYS A 201 -4.40 17.74 -17.38
CA LYS A 201 -4.87 18.34 -16.12
C LYS A 201 -5.81 17.41 -15.37
N LEU A 202 -6.82 16.83 -16.03
CA LEU A 202 -7.76 15.89 -15.40
C LEU A 202 -7.03 14.64 -14.88
N ARG A 203 -6.11 14.09 -15.68
CA ARG A 203 -5.23 13.01 -15.24
C ARG A 203 -4.46 13.40 -13.99
N PHE A 204 -3.89 14.61 -13.93
CA PHE A 204 -3.17 15.07 -12.76
C PHE A 204 -4.06 15.13 -11.51
N VAL A 205 -5.30 15.63 -11.66
CA VAL A 205 -6.31 15.61 -10.59
C VAL A 205 -6.53 14.19 -10.07
N PHE A 206 -6.74 13.22 -10.95
CA PHE A 206 -6.96 11.84 -10.52
C PHE A 206 -5.71 11.15 -9.99
N LEU A 207 -4.50 11.52 -10.40
CA LEU A 207 -3.27 11.06 -9.75
C LEU A 207 -3.21 11.52 -8.29
N ILE A 208 -3.58 12.77 -8.03
CA ILE A 208 -3.67 13.30 -6.66
C ILE A 208 -4.71 12.51 -5.86
N VAL A 209 -5.90 12.27 -6.42
CA VAL A 209 -6.97 11.47 -5.78
C VAL A 209 -6.46 10.09 -5.36
N TYR A 210 -5.66 9.43 -6.19
CA TYR A 210 -5.18 8.06 -5.93
C TYR A 210 -3.92 7.99 -5.05
N ILE A 211 -3.24 9.12 -4.80
CA ILE A 211 -2.01 9.17 -4.00
C ILE A 211 -2.23 9.82 -2.63
N PHE A 212 -3.06 10.87 -2.53
CA PHE A 212 -3.22 11.70 -1.34
C PHE A 212 -4.27 11.14 -0.36
N ASP A 213 -4.22 11.57 0.90
CA ASP A 213 -5.10 11.05 1.95
C ASP A 213 -6.57 11.44 1.75
N SER A 214 -6.81 12.69 1.35
CA SER A 214 -8.16 13.11 1.04
C SER A 214 -8.21 14.21 -0.02
N THR A 215 -9.19 14.12 -0.90
CA THR A 215 -9.46 15.10 -1.95
C THR A 215 -10.96 15.42 -2.00
N GLU A 216 -11.28 16.70 -2.16
CA GLU A 216 -12.64 17.21 -2.37
C GLU A 216 -12.59 18.20 -3.54
N ILE A 217 -13.46 18.01 -4.53
CA ILE A 217 -13.64 18.92 -5.66
C ILE A 217 -14.87 19.77 -5.38
N SER A 218 -14.70 21.09 -5.40
CA SER A 218 -15.76 22.08 -5.22
C SER A 218 -15.65 23.17 -6.29
N ASP A 219 -16.63 23.22 -7.18
CA ASP A 219 -16.70 24.05 -8.39
C ASP A 219 -15.44 23.94 -9.25
N ASN A 220 -14.57 24.96 -9.22
CA ASN A 220 -13.31 25.01 -9.95
C ASN A 220 -12.08 24.80 -9.06
N SER A 221 -12.29 24.41 -7.80
CA SER A 221 -11.23 24.29 -6.79
C SER A 221 -11.17 22.89 -6.21
N MET A 222 -9.99 22.54 -5.70
CA MET A 222 -9.72 21.25 -5.09
C MET A 222 -9.11 21.47 -3.71
N LYS A 223 -9.75 20.90 -2.68
CA LYS A 223 -9.17 20.80 -1.34
C LYS A 223 -8.47 19.45 -1.24
N ILE A 224 -7.17 19.50 -0.95
CA ILE A 224 -6.32 18.31 -0.97
C ILE A 224 -5.59 18.24 0.38
N LYS A 225 -5.48 17.05 0.94
CA LYS A 225 -4.71 16.80 2.16
C LYS A 225 -3.73 15.66 1.94
N ILE A 226 -2.48 15.89 2.35
CA ILE A 226 -1.46 14.84 2.49
C ILE A 226 -0.92 14.85 3.91
N SER A 227 -0.85 13.68 4.53
CA SER A 227 -0.33 13.44 5.86
C SER A 227 0.74 12.34 5.79
N GLY A 228 1.99 12.77 5.89
CA GLY A 228 3.14 11.89 6.02
C GLY A 228 4.06 12.37 7.14
N PHE A 229 5.32 12.69 6.81
CA PHE A 229 6.26 13.32 7.74
C PHE A 229 5.76 14.71 8.19
N LYS A 230 5.18 15.46 7.26
CA LYS A 230 4.40 16.67 7.53
C LYS A 230 2.98 16.49 7.03
N THR A 231 2.06 17.31 7.54
CA THR A 231 0.71 17.39 7.01
C THR A 231 0.53 18.71 6.27
N PHE A 232 0.12 18.64 5.00
CA PHE A 232 -0.25 19.80 4.20
C PHE A 232 -1.73 19.74 3.84
N ARG A 233 -2.31 20.93 3.72
CA ARG A 233 -3.68 21.13 3.23
C ARG A 233 -3.64 22.20 2.15
N TYR A 234 -3.97 21.81 0.93
CA TYR A 234 -3.98 22.69 -0.22
C TYR A 234 -5.40 23.07 -0.60
N SER A 235 -5.53 24.27 -1.15
CA SER A 235 -6.72 24.72 -1.88
C SER A 235 -6.24 25.22 -3.23
N LEU A 236 -6.35 24.39 -4.26
CA LEU A 236 -5.83 24.67 -5.60
C LEU A 236 -6.96 25.00 -6.57
N ASN A 237 -6.72 25.92 -7.49
CA ASN A 237 -7.65 26.22 -8.58
C ASN A 237 -7.26 25.39 -9.82
N PHE A 238 -8.24 24.75 -10.46
CA PHE A 238 -8.02 23.88 -11.62
C PHE A 238 -7.52 24.65 -12.86
N SER A 239 -8.02 25.86 -13.08
CA SER A 239 -7.61 26.69 -14.23
C SER A 239 -6.12 27.05 -14.15
N SER A 240 -5.60 27.32 -12.95
CA SER A 240 -4.19 27.64 -12.71
C SER A 240 -3.35 26.45 -12.23
N LEU A 241 -3.84 25.21 -12.37
CA LEU A 241 -3.14 24.02 -11.91
C LEU A 241 -1.87 23.80 -12.73
N ASP A 242 -0.72 23.81 -12.06
CA ASP A 242 0.56 23.43 -12.66
C ASP A 242 0.65 21.90 -12.76
N ILE A 243 0.97 21.41 -13.94
CA ILE A 243 1.09 20.00 -14.29
C ILE A 243 2.54 19.60 -14.63
N SER A 244 3.52 20.46 -14.36
CA SER A 244 4.95 20.22 -14.63
C SER A 244 5.44 18.89 -14.05
N SER A 245 4.88 18.48 -12.91
CA SER A 245 5.23 17.25 -12.20
C SER A 245 4.40 16.02 -12.59
N LEU A 246 3.49 16.14 -13.57
CA LEU A 246 2.57 15.07 -13.99
C LEU A 246 3.26 13.72 -14.21
N LYS A 247 4.38 13.72 -14.94
CA LYS A 247 5.15 12.49 -15.26
C LYS A 247 5.70 11.81 -14.01
N ILE A 248 6.12 12.58 -13.00
CA ILE A 248 6.69 12.04 -11.77
C ILE A 248 5.57 11.42 -10.92
N TYR A 249 4.43 12.10 -10.79
CA TYR A 249 3.25 11.57 -10.11
C TYR A 249 2.72 10.30 -10.77
N GLN A 250 2.70 10.23 -12.11
CA GLN A 250 2.37 9.00 -12.82
C GLN A 250 3.32 7.85 -12.42
N ARG A 251 4.63 8.08 -12.43
CA ARG A 251 5.59 7.02 -12.04
C ARG A 251 5.45 6.58 -10.59
N ILE A 252 5.10 7.51 -9.69
CA ILE A 252 4.78 7.19 -8.29
C ILE A 252 3.52 6.35 -8.21
N TYR A 253 2.46 6.73 -8.91
CA TYR A 253 1.22 5.97 -9.04
C TYR A 253 1.47 4.55 -9.57
N ASP A 254 2.17 4.43 -10.70
CA ASP A 254 2.52 3.14 -11.31
C ASP A 254 3.26 2.24 -10.30
N TRP A 255 4.21 2.82 -9.54
CA TRP A 255 4.95 2.08 -8.53
C TRP A 255 4.06 1.63 -7.36
N ILE A 256 3.19 2.51 -6.84
CA ILE A 256 2.26 2.19 -5.75
C ILE A 256 1.32 1.04 -6.15
N TYR A 257 0.71 1.15 -7.33
CA TYR A 257 -0.33 0.23 -7.79
C TYR A 257 0.20 -1.00 -8.55
N SER A 258 1.53 -1.13 -8.70
CA SER A 258 2.18 -2.30 -9.32
C SER A 258 1.97 -3.63 -8.58
N GLU A 259 1.71 -3.60 -7.27
CA GLU A 259 1.54 -4.80 -6.43
C GLU A 259 0.30 -4.65 -5.54
N LYS A 260 -0.81 -5.32 -5.91
CA LYS A 260 -2.12 -5.17 -5.25
C LYS A 260 -2.10 -5.36 -3.72
N ASN A 261 -1.28 -6.28 -3.23
CA ASN A 261 -1.19 -6.59 -1.79
C ASN A 261 -0.28 -5.64 -0.99
N LYS A 262 0.38 -4.67 -1.64
CA LYS A 262 1.31 -3.72 -0.98
C LYS A 262 0.92 -2.27 -1.23
N ILE A 263 -0.23 -2.00 -1.85
CA ILE A 263 -0.70 -0.65 -2.16
C ILE A 263 -0.66 0.23 -0.92
N GLU A 264 -1.20 -0.28 0.19
CA GLU A 264 -1.31 0.44 1.47
C GLU A 264 0.07 0.82 2.06
N ASP A 265 1.01 -0.13 2.09
CA ASP A 265 2.38 0.13 2.56
C ASP A 265 3.11 1.13 1.65
N LYS A 266 2.97 0.97 0.33
CA LYS A 266 3.59 1.85 -0.67
C LYS A 266 3.01 3.26 -0.63
N LEU A 267 1.70 3.40 -0.42
CA LEU A 267 1.04 4.70 -0.21
C LEU A 267 1.62 5.39 1.02
N GLY A 268 1.71 4.70 2.15
CA GLY A 268 2.28 5.24 3.38
C GLY A 268 3.72 5.72 3.20
N ILE A 269 4.55 4.94 2.51
CA ILE A 269 5.94 5.34 2.19
C ILE A 269 5.96 6.53 1.25
N ALA A 270 5.19 6.50 0.16
CA ALA A 270 5.12 7.58 -0.82
C ALA A 270 4.71 8.90 -0.18
N ARG A 271 3.64 8.92 0.64
CA ARG A 271 3.15 10.12 1.34
C ARG A 271 4.17 10.66 2.35
N ASN A 272 4.84 9.78 3.08
CA ASN A 272 5.90 10.18 4.01
C ASN A 272 7.03 10.91 3.32
N ILE A 273 7.48 10.41 2.16
CA ILE A 273 8.55 11.06 1.40
C ILE A 273 8.03 12.30 0.67
N LEU A 274 6.87 12.23 -0.01
CA LEU A 274 6.27 13.37 -0.71
C LEU A 274 6.11 14.57 0.22
N SER A 275 5.59 14.36 1.44
CA SER A 275 5.43 15.43 2.44
C SER A 275 6.75 15.98 3.01
N MET A 276 7.92 15.41 2.67
CA MET A 276 9.22 16.04 2.95
C MET A 276 9.62 17.04 1.87
N TYR A 277 9.23 16.79 0.62
CA TYR A 277 9.62 17.58 -0.55
C TYR A 277 8.57 18.63 -0.95
N LEU A 278 7.31 18.41 -0.60
CA LEU A 278 6.22 19.36 -0.86
C LEU A 278 6.35 20.65 -0.05
N VAL A 279 5.90 21.75 -0.64
CA VAL A 279 5.87 23.11 -0.06
C VAL A 279 4.42 23.56 0.07
N ASP A 280 4.11 24.57 0.90
CA ASP A 280 2.74 24.96 1.27
C ASP A 280 1.81 25.39 0.12
N LYS A 281 2.33 25.75 -1.06
CA LYS A 281 1.55 26.41 -2.13
C LYS A 281 1.52 25.72 -3.49
N ASP A 282 2.36 24.73 -3.71
CA ASP A 282 2.40 24.01 -4.97
C ASP A 282 2.55 22.50 -4.73
N LEU A 283 2.24 21.73 -5.77
CA LEU A 283 2.43 20.28 -5.79
C LEU A 283 3.64 19.91 -6.64
N ASN A 284 4.57 20.84 -6.84
CA ASN A 284 5.70 20.58 -7.72
C ASN A 284 6.75 19.75 -7.00
N ILE A 285 7.24 18.72 -7.69
CA ILE A 285 8.24 17.80 -7.18
C ILE A 285 9.29 17.53 -8.25
N GLU A 286 10.53 17.35 -7.81
CA GLU A 286 11.65 17.03 -8.68
C GLU A 286 11.71 15.53 -9.00
N ASN A 287 12.43 15.16 -10.07
CA ASN A 287 12.57 13.77 -10.51
C ASN A 287 13.16 12.84 -9.43
N ASP A 288 13.97 13.38 -8.52
CA ASP A 288 14.67 12.63 -7.48
C ASP A 288 13.76 12.16 -6.33
N VAL A 289 12.52 12.67 -6.26
CA VAL A 289 11.55 12.27 -5.24
C VAL A 289 11.17 10.79 -5.40
N LEU A 290 11.00 10.29 -6.63
CA LEU A 290 10.75 8.87 -6.84
C LEU A 290 11.92 8.01 -6.37
N ALA A 291 13.16 8.41 -6.64
CA ALA A 291 14.34 7.70 -6.17
C ALA A 291 14.39 7.64 -4.63
N SER A 292 14.01 8.74 -3.97
CA SER A 292 13.86 8.82 -2.51
C SER A 292 12.78 7.86 -1.98
N ILE A 293 11.62 7.79 -2.64
CA ILE A 293 10.54 6.84 -2.29
C ILE A 293 11.04 5.39 -2.40
N LEU A 294 11.72 5.05 -3.50
CA LEU A 294 12.26 3.71 -3.71
C LEU A 294 13.32 3.35 -2.66
N SER A 295 14.21 4.30 -2.33
CA SER A 295 15.22 4.13 -1.28
C SER A 295 14.60 3.96 0.11
N ALA A 296 13.56 4.73 0.42
CA ALA A 296 12.82 4.63 1.68
C ALA A 296 12.13 3.26 1.81
N ASN A 297 11.50 2.76 0.74
CA ASN A 297 10.93 1.42 0.70
C ASN A 297 11.99 0.32 0.93
N ASN A 298 13.14 0.43 0.26
CA ASN A 298 14.25 -0.51 0.49
C ASN A 298 14.75 -0.48 1.94
N THR A 299 14.81 0.71 2.55
CA THR A 299 15.21 0.88 3.95
C THR A 299 14.16 0.32 4.90
N TYR A 300 12.88 0.52 4.62
CA TYR A 300 11.77 -0.06 5.39
C TYR A 300 11.81 -1.59 5.38
N ILE A 301 11.99 -2.20 4.19
CA ILE A 301 12.13 -3.65 4.04
C ILE A 301 13.36 -4.15 4.82
N LYS A 302 14.52 -3.53 4.65
CA LYS A 302 15.76 -3.90 5.36
C LYS A 302 15.62 -3.76 6.88
N GLY A 303 15.00 -2.67 7.36
CA GLY A 303 14.76 -2.43 8.77
C GLY A 303 13.84 -3.47 9.39
N ASN A 304 12.79 -3.90 8.68
CA ASN A 304 11.89 -4.96 9.14
C ASN A 304 12.58 -6.32 9.21
N ILE A 305 13.42 -6.66 8.21
CA ILE A 305 14.26 -7.87 8.26
C ILE A 305 15.23 -7.82 9.44
N GLY A 306 15.87 -6.66 9.68
CA GLY A 306 16.76 -6.47 10.84
C GLY A 306 16.05 -6.72 12.17
N LYS A 307 14.85 -6.13 12.36
CA LYS A 307 14.03 -6.38 13.55
C LYS A 307 13.67 -7.85 13.74
N TYR A 308 13.31 -8.55 12.65
CA TYR A 308 13.04 -9.99 12.69
C TYR A 308 14.26 -10.78 13.17
N VAL A 309 15.44 -10.50 12.61
CA VAL A 309 16.70 -11.14 13.02
C VAL A 309 17.03 -10.83 14.48
N ASP A 310 16.83 -9.60 14.94
CA ASP A 310 17.05 -9.19 16.33
C ASP A 310 16.14 -9.95 17.31
N ILE A 311 14.86 -10.13 16.97
CA ILE A 311 13.92 -10.92 17.77
C ILE A 311 14.41 -12.37 17.86
N ARG A 312 14.78 -12.96 16.72
CA ARG A 312 15.29 -14.34 16.65
C ARG A 312 16.54 -14.52 17.52
N ASN A 313 17.50 -13.60 17.42
CA ASN A 313 18.73 -13.63 18.22
C ASN A 313 18.45 -13.48 19.72
N LYS A 314 17.52 -12.60 20.11
CA LYS A 314 17.11 -12.46 21.51
C LYS A 314 16.50 -13.73 22.08
N VAL A 315 15.68 -14.43 21.31
CA VAL A 315 15.14 -15.74 21.73
C VAL A 315 16.27 -16.75 21.88
N HIS A 316 17.19 -16.84 20.91
CA HIS A 316 18.35 -17.73 20.99
C HIS A 316 19.20 -17.47 22.25
N ASN A 317 19.55 -16.22 22.53
CA ASN A 317 20.30 -15.84 23.73
C ASN A 317 19.55 -16.20 25.02
N GLN A 318 18.22 -16.10 25.03
CA GLN A 318 17.40 -16.52 26.18
C GLN A 318 17.39 -18.05 26.36
N LEU A 319 17.48 -18.82 25.27
CA LEU A 319 17.61 -20.29 25.32
C LEU A 319 18.99 -20.71 25.79
N GLU A 320 20.06 -20.06 25.33
CA GLU A 320 21.41 -20.27 25.86
C GLU A 320 21.45 -20.03 27.37
N TYR A 321 20.80 -18.97 27.86
CA TYR A 321 20.66 -18.72 29.28
C TYR A 321 19.93 -19.85 30.03
N VAL A 322 18.92 -20.47 29.41
CA VAL A 322 18.22 -21.65 29.98
C VAL A 322 19.18 -22.84 30.08
N SER A 323 19.97 -23.12 29.04
CA SER A 323 20.99 -24.19 29.06
C SER A 323 22.09 -23.91 30.10
N GLU A 324 22.57 -22.67 30.21
CA GLU A 324 23.54 -22.28 31.23
C GLU A 324 22.99 -22.48 32.64
N ARG A 325 21.69 -22.20 32.86
CA ARG A 325 21.01 -22.46 34.14
C ARG A 325 20.93 -23.94 34.47
N VAL A 326 20.63 -24.80 33.49
CA VAL A 326 20.66 -26.26 33.66
C VAL A 326 22.03 -26.72 34.15
N ASN A 327 23.10 -26.27 33.49
CA ASN A 327 24.47 -26.62 33.84
C ASN A 327 24.88 -26.08 35.23
N LYS A 328 24.55 -24.83 35.56
CA LYS A 328 24.81 -24.25 36.89
C LYS A 328 24.09 -24.99 38.01
N SER A 329 22.85 -25.41 37.79
CA SER A 329 22.10 -26.20 38.77
C SER A 329 22.75 -27.57 39.02
N LEU A 330 23.23 -28.24 37.97
CA LEU A 330 23.99 -29.49 38.09
C LEU A 330 25.33 -29.30 38.80
N GLU A 331 26.06 -28.23 38.48
CA GLU A 331 27.33 -27.90 39.13
C GLU A 331 27.12 -27.63 40.63
N GLY A 332 26.06 -26.88 40.99
CA GLY A 332 25.68 -26.67 42.38
C GLY A 332 25.40 -27.98 43.13
N PHE A 333 24.69 -28.91 42.49
CA PHE A 333 24.42 -30.23 43.07
C PHE A 333 25.70 -31.08 43.24
N PHE A 334 26.56 -31.09 42.23
CA PHE A 334 27.86 -31.77 42.28
C PHE A 334 28.77 -31.20 43.38
N ASN A 335 28.81 -29.86 43.53
CA ASN A 335 29.59 -29.21 44.58
C ASN A 335 29.08 -29.56 45.98
N ASN A 336 27.77 -29.71 46.16
CA ASN A 336 27.20 -30.18 47.43
C ASN A 336 27.62 -31.62 47.74
N PHE A 337 27.64 -32.49 46.73
CA PHE A 337 28.18 -33.85 46.85
C PHE A 337 29.66 -33.86 47.27
N GLN A 338 30.52 -33.09 46.58
CA GLN A 338 31.94 -33.00 46.93
C GLN A 338 32.15 -32.49 48.36
N LYS A 339 31.43 -31.44 48.78
CA LYS A 339 31.49 -30.90 50.14
C LYS A 339 31.16 -31.97 51.18
N SER A 340 30.14 -32.79 50.92
CA SER A 340 29.79 -33.91 51.80
C SER A 340 30.94 -34.91 51.93
N ILE A 341 31.57 -35.33 50.82
CA ILE A 341 32.75 -36.20 50.86
C ILE A 341 33.89 -35.57 51.68
N PHE A 342 34.20 -34.30 51.45
CA PHE A 342 35.29 -33.61 52.15
C PHE A 342 35.05 -33.53 53.66
N VAL A 343 33.81 -33.37 54.11
CA VAL A 343 33.46 -33.41 55.54
C VAL A 343 33.84 -34.77 56.14
N PHE A 344 33.53 -35.88 55.46
CA PHE A 344 33.92 -37.22 55.93
C PHE A 344 35.42 -37.41 55.93
N ILE A 345 36.11 -37.09 54.83
CA ILE A 345 37.58 -37.22 54.77
C ILE A 345 38.24 -36.43 55.90
N SER A 346 37.80 -35.20 56.13
CA SER A 346 38.33 -34.34 57.19
C SER A 346 38.08 -34.90 58.58
N PHE A 347 36.88 -35.46 58.82
CA PHE A 347 36.54 -36.10 60.08
C PHE A 347 37.38 -37.35 60.35
N TYR A 348 37.44 -38.28 59.39
CA TYR A 348 38.24 -39.51 59.51
C TYR A 348 39.74 -39.21 59.72
N LEU A 349 40.29 -38.26 58.96
CA LEU A 349 41.68 -37.83 59.13
C LEU A 349 41.93 -37.24 60.52
N SER A 350 41.01 -36.41 61.01
CA SER A 350 41.11 -35.80 62.34
C SER A 350 41.10 -36.84 63.46
N VAL A 351 40.19 -37.83 63.38
CA VAL A 351 40.12 -38.93 64.35
C VAL A 351 41.38 -39.79 64.31
N PHE A 352 41.86 -40.13 63.10
CA PHE A 352 43.09 -40.89 62.92
C PHE A 352 44.30 -40.19 63.55
N VAL A 353 44.54 -38.92 63.23
CA VAL A 353 45.67 -38.13 63.77
C VAL A 353 45.57 -38.02 65.29
N PHE A 354 44.39 -37.75 65.83
CA PHE A 354 44.18 -37.63 67.27
C PHE A 354 44.49 -38.93 68.02
N LYS A 355 44.15 -40.08 67.42
CA LYS A 355 44.43 -41.38 68.02
C LYS A 355 45.91 -41.72 68.01
N THR A 356 46.58 -41.55 66.86
CA THR A 356 48.02 -41.80 66.74
C THR A 356 48.84 -40.97 67.74
N TYR A 357 48.38 -39.77 68.09
CA TYR A 357 49.02 -38.94 69.09
C TYR A 357 48.82 -39.42 70.54
N ARG A 358 47.69 -40.05 70.86
CA ARG A 358 47.31 -40.41 72.25
C ARG A 358 47.69 -41.83 72.68
N GLN A 359 47.60 -42.82 71.80
CA GLN A 359 47.93 -44.23 72.11
C GLN A 359 48.53 -44.92 70.88
N PRO A 360 49.68 -45.61 71.00
CA PRO A 360 50.33 -46.27 69.87
C PRO A 360 49.75 -47.65 69.50
N ASP A 361 48.80 -48.17 70.28
CA ASP A 361 48.14 -49.45 69.98
C ASP A 361 46.98 -49.23 68.99
N LEU A 362 47.05 -49.88 67.83
CA LEU A 362 46.23 -49.61 66.63
C LEU A 362 45.07 -50.60 66.43
N SER A 363 44.79 -51.46 67.42
CA SER A 363 43.80 -52.54 67.28
C SER A 363 42.38 -52.07 66.97
N SER A 364 42.06 -50.83 67.32
CA SER A 364 40.86 -50.12 66.87
C SER A 364 41.21 -48.68 66.53
N VAL A 365 40.38 -47.97 65.76
CA VAL A 365 40.57 -46.52 65.53
C VAL A 365 39.46 -45.69 66.18
N PHE A 366 38.24 -46.23 66.26
CA PHE A 366 37.09 -45.51 66.80
C PHE A 366 36.66 -46.07 68.18
N ASN A 367 36.50 -45.17 69.15
CA ASN A 367 35.84 -45.45 70.43
C ASN A 367 34.32 -45.16 70.33
N LYS A 368 33.54 -45.59 71.33
CA LYS A 368 32.07 -45.41 71.38
C LYS A 368 31.60 -43.97 71.05
N GLU A 369 32.28 -42.95 71.57
CA GLU A 369 31.91 -41.54 71.37
C GLU A 369 32.16 -41.11 69.91
N THR A 370 33.33 -41.45 69.36
CA THR A 370 33.69 -41.13 67.97
C THR A 370 32.84 -41.91 66.96
N THR A 371 32.47 -43.17 67.26
CA THR A 371 31.54 -43.96 66.45
C THR A 371 30.15 -43.33 66.42
N LEU A 372 29.64 -42.85 67.56
CA LEU A 372 28.35 -42.16 67.61
C LEU A 372 28.36 -40.85 66.81
N MET A 373 29.46 -40.09 66.87
CA MET A 373 29.64 -38.88 66.05
C MET A 373 29.70 -39.21 64.54
N ALA A 374 30.41 -40.28 64.16
CA ALA A 374 30.48 -40.74 62.77
C ALA A 374 29.11 -41.14 62.21
N LEU A 375 28.32 -41.89 63.00
CA LEU A 375 26.93 -42.23 62.67
C LEU A 375 26.07 -40.97 62.53
N GLY A 376 26.22 -40.00 63.43
CA GLY A 376 25.54 -38.70 63.34
C GLY A 376 25.84 -37.97 62.03
N LEU A 377 27.12 -37.91 61.62
CA LEU A 377 27.55 -37.30 60.35
C LEU A 377 27.00 -38.04 59.12
N LEU A 378 26.90 -39.38 59.17
CA LEU A 378 26.28 -40.17 58.11
C LEU A 378 24.80 -39.82 57.93
N VAL A 379 24.04 -39.72 59.04
CA VAL A 379 22.63 -39.31 59.01
C VAL A 379 22.48 -37.88 58.48
N ILE A 380 23.30 -36.94 58.96
CA ILE A 380 23.28 -35.55 58.49
C ILE A 380 23.58 -35.48 56.99
N SER A 381 24.57 -36.24 56.50
CA SER A 381 24.88 -36.25 55.07
C SER A 381 23.77 -36.86 54.22
N PHE A 382 23.09 -37.89 54.73
CA PHE A 382 21.93 -38.46 54.04
C PHE A 382 20.79 -37.43 53.94
N ILE A 383 20.51 -36.70 55.03
CA ILE A 383 19.56 -35.58 55.03
C ILE A 383 20.01 -34.49 54.04
N PHE A 384 21.29 -34.15 54.01
CA PHE A 384 21.83 -33.14 53.11
C PHE A 384 21.74 -33.54 51.63
N MET A 385 21.87 -34.83 51.31
CA MET A 385 21.63 -35.38 49.97
C MET A 385 20.16 -35.21 49.57
N ILE A 386 19.21 -35.57 50.45
CA ILE A 386 17.76 -35.38 50.21
C ILE A 386 17.44 -33.91 49.97
N PHE A 387 17.96 -33.03 50.83
CA PHE A 387 17.75 -31.59 50.72
C PHE A 387 18.32 -31.03 49.42
N SER A 388 19.54 -31.40 49.04
CA SER A 388 20.17 -30.98 47.79
C SER A 388 19.38 -31.46 46.57
N ASN A 389 18.83 -32.68 46.61
CA ASN A 389 18.01 -33.24 45.54
C ASN A 389 16.67 -32.50 45.42
N TRP A 390 16.09 -32.08 46.55
CA TRP A 390 14.87 -31.27 46.58
C TRP A 390 15.10 -29.88 45.97
N VAL A 391 16.21 -29.21 46.33
CA VAL A 391 16.58 -27.91 45.75
C VAL A 391 16.78 -28.01 44.24
N LEU A 392 17.48 -29.05 43.76
CA LEU A 392 17.65 -29.28 42.31
C LEU A 392 16.30 -29.44 41.59
N ASN A 393 15.34 -30.13 42.21
CA ASN A 393 14.00 -30.31 41.66
C ASN A 393 13.21 -28.98 41.58
N LEU A 394 13.39 -28.08 42.54
CA LEU A 394 12.80 -26.74 42.50
C LEU A 394 13.37 -25.91 41.35
N GLU A 395 14.68 -25.97 41.14
CA GLU A 395 15.35 -25.29 40.04
C GLU A 395 14.95 -25.87 38.67
N GLU A 396 14.84 -27.20 38.53
CA GLU A 396 14.34 -27.85 37.30
C GLU A 396 12.94 -27.33 36.91
N ASN A 397 12.01 -27.27 37.87
CA ASN A 397 10.67 -26.71 37.64
C ASN A 397 10.70 -25.23 37.23
N ARG A 398 11.60 -24.44 37.83
CA ARG A 398 11.76 -23.02 37.51
C ARG A 398 12.31 -22.82 36.09
N ILE A 399 13.27 -23.65 35.70
CA ILE A 399 13.83 -23.68 34.34
C ILE A 399 12.75 -24.02 33.31
N GLY A 400 11.92 -25.04 33.59
CA GLY A 400 10.77 -25.40 32.76
C GLY A 400 9.78 -24.26 32.54
N LYS A 401 9.38 -23.57 33.61
CA LYS A 401 8.52 -22.38 33.51
C LYS A 401 9.16 -21.27 32.69
N LYS A 402 10.47 -21.03 32.88
CA LYS A 402 11.19 -19.98 32.15
C LYS A 402 11.22 -20.26 30.65
N TYR A 403 11.39 -21.52 30.24
CA TYR A 403 11.32 -21.94 28.84
C TYR A 403 9.93 -21.66 28.24
N GLU A 404 8.86 -22.07 28.92
CA GLU A 404 7.48 -21.80 28.47
C GLU A 404 7.18 -20.31 28.34
N ASP A 405 7.68 -19.48 29.26
CA ASP A 405 7.54 -18.03 29.17
C ASP A 405 8.30 -17.44 27.97
N ILE A 406 9.46 -18.00 27.60
CA ILE A 406 10.20 -17.61 26.39
C ILE A 406 9.39 -17.96 25.15
N LYS A 407 8.86 -19.19 25.08
CA LYS A 407 8.02 -19.67 23.98
C LYS A 407 6.78 -18.81 23.78
N LYS A 408 6.06 -18.47 24.85
CA LYS A 408 4.90 -17.58 24.80
C LYS A 408 5.25 -16.20 24.26
N ARG A 409 6.29 -15.56 24.80
CA ARG A 409 6.75 -14.25 24.31
C ARG A 409 7.20 -14.27 22.85
N ALA A 410 7.77 -15.39 22.38
CA ALA A 410 8.12 -15.54 20.98
C ALA A 410 6.86 -15.63 20.08
N LEU A 411 5.82 -16.33 20.52
CA LEU A 411 4.53 -16.43 19.81
C LEU A 411 3.77 -15.11 19.75
N ASP A 412 4.01 -14.17 20.67
CA ASP A 412 3.44 -12.82 20.62
C ASP A 412 4.06 -11.96 19.50
N LEU A 413 5.27 -12.32 19.02
CA LEU A 413 6.06 -11.51 18.08
C LEU A 413 6.25 -12.19 16.72
N LEU A 414 6.16 -13.51 16.65
CA LEU A 414 6.45 -14.32 15.48
C LEU A 414 5.28 -15.28 15.21
N VAL A 415 5.13 -15.64 13.94
CA VAL A 415 4.14 -16.66 13.52
C VAL A 415 4.53 -18.01 14.12
N LYS A 416 3.54 -18.82 14.49
CA LYS A 416 3.72 -20.13 15.15
C LYS A 416 4.72 -21.04 14.43
N ASP A 417 4.62 -21.17 13.11
CA ASP A 417 5.51 -22.05 12.32
C ASP A 417 6.99 -21.63 12.43
N ASP A 418 7.26 -20.34 12.56
CA ASP A 418 8.61 -19.81 12.75
C ASP A 418 9.12 -20.09 14.17
N VAL A 419 8.24 -19.97 15.18
CA VAL A 419 8.59 -20.32 16.57
C VAL A 419 8.86 -21.81 16.71
N ASP A 420 8.04 -22.66 16.12
CA ASP A 420 8.21 -24.13 16.18
C ASP A 420 9.52 -24.57 15.50
N LYS A 421 9.92 -23.90 14.40
CA LYS A 421 11.25 -24.08 13.79
C LYS A 421 12.38 -23.55 14.65
N LEU A 422 12.22 -22.36 15.23
CA LEU A 422 13.23 -21.72 16.08
C LEU A 422 13.53 -22.52 17.35
N LEU A 423 12.51 -23.15 17.92
CA LEU A 423 12.60 -24.01 19.11
C LEU A 423 12.80 -25.48 18.76
N ASP A 424 12.87 -25.82 17.47
CA ASP A 424 13.02 -27.19 16.98
C ASP A 424 12.03 -28.16 17.63
N ASN A 425 10.76 -27.75 17.70
CA ASN A 425 9.66 -28.47 18.37
C ASN A 425 9.97 -28.87 19.83
N ASP A 426 10.64 -27.98 20.56
CA ASP A 426 11.11 -28.14 21.94
C ASP A 426 12.16 -29.27 22.11
N ARG A 427 12.76 -29.77 21.03
CA ARG A 427 13.68 -30.93 21.07
C ARG A 427 14.93 -30.64 21.88
N GLU A 428 15.58 -29.50 21.64
CA GLU A 428 16.82 -29.11 22.34
C GLU A 428 16.58 -28.96 23.85
N PHE A 429 15.48 -28.29 24.23
CA PHE A 429 15.12 -28.12 25.63
C PHE A 429 14.82 -29.46 26.33
N LYS A 430 14.09 -30.36 25.67
CA LYS A 430 13.86 -31.72 26.19
C LYS A 430 15.15 -32.50 26.36
N ALA A 431 16.11 -32.36 25.42
CA ALA A 431 17.41 -33.00 25.52
C ALA A 431 18.20 -32.50 26.74
N GLU A 432 18.17 -31.20 27.04
CA GLU A 432 18.77 -30.59 28.23
C GLU A 432 18.18 -31.14 29.54
N LEU A 433 16.85 -31.29 29.62
CA LEU A 433 16.20 -31.89 30.80
C LEU A 433 16.54 -33.37 30.97
N ILE A 434 16.64 -34.13 29.86
CA ILE A 434 17.10 -35.52 29.90
C ILE A 434 18.54 -35.59 30.40
N PHE A 435 19.42 -34.70 29.93
CA PHE A 435 20.81 -34.60 30.37
C PHE A 435 20.91 -34.29 31.87
N LEU A 436 20.12 -33.32 32.36
CA LEU A 436 20.02 -32.99 33.78
C LEU A 436 19.63 -34.22 34.61
N ASN A 437 18.56 -34.91 34.23
CA ASN A 437 18.06 -36.04 34.98
C ASN A 437 19.04 -37.23 34.99
N LYS A 438 19.72 -37.51 33.87
CA LYS A 438 20.76 -38.54 33.82
C LYS A 438 21.92 -38.23 34.79
N ARG A 439 22.41 -36.99 34.79
CA ARG A 439 23.51 -36.58 35.69
C ARG A 439 23.10 -36.55 37.16
N ARG A 440 21.89 -36.07 37.45
CA ARG A 440 21.28 -36.10 38.79
C ARG A 440 21.32 -37.51 39.39
N TRP A 441 20.85 -38.50 38.64
CA TRP A 441 20.85 -39.90 39.08
C TRP A 441 22.26 -40.47 39.27
N LEU A 442 23.18 -40.16 38.36
CA LEU A 442 24.58 -40.58 38.49
C LEU A 442 25.20 -40.03 39.78
N TYR A 443 24.99 -38.75 40.08
CA TYR A 443 25.51 -38.13 41.30
C TYR A 443 24.85 -38.66 42.58
N ILE A 444 23.53 -38.91 42.58
CA ILE A 444 22.84 -39.55 43.72
C ILE A 444 23.40 -40.96 43.95
N PHE A 445 23.59 -41.74 42.88
CA PHE A 445 24.15 -43.08 42.98
C PHE A 445 25.56 -43.06 43.56
N LEU A 446 26.44 -42.18 43.04
CA LEU A 446 27.80 -42.02 43.58
C LEU A 446 27.78 -41.56 45.03
N TRP A 447 26.88 -40.65 45.40
CA TRP A 447 26.74 -40.17 46.78
C TRP A 447 26.31 -41.30 47.71
N GLY A 448 25.29 -42.07 47.35
CA GLY A 448 24.86 -43.25 48.10
C GLY A 448 25.97 -44.29 48.24
N LEU A 449 26.73 -44.55 47.17
CA LEU A 449 27.88 -45.45 47.19
C LEU A 449 28.97 -44.95 48.16
N THR A 450 29.28 -43.64 48.17
CA THR A 450 30.26 -43.09 49.11
C THR A 450 29.84 -43.21 50.56
N LEU A 451 28.55 -43.01 50.86
CA LEU A 451 28.01 -43.21 52.21
C LEU A 451 28.11 -44.68 52.64
N LEU A 452 27.82 -45.60 51.73
CA LEU A 452 27.97 -47.05 51.98
C LEU A 452 29.44 -47.41 52.28
N VAL A 453 30.39 -46.87 51.51
CA VAL A 453 31.82 -47.07 51.79
C VAL A 453 32.19 -46.54 53.17
N PHE A 454 31.75 -45.33 53.54
CA PHE A 454 32.02 -44.78 54.87
C PHE A 454 31.37 -45.59 56.00
N ILE A 455 30.20 -46.19 55.79
CA ILE A 455 29.57 -47.12 56.74
C ILE A 455 30.43 -48.37 56.91
N ILE A 456 30.88 -48.99 55.82
CA ILE A 456 31.73 -50.18 55.87
C ILE A 456 33.04 -49.88 56.61
N VAL A 457 33.69 -48.77 56.29
CA VAL A 457 34.92 -48.33 56.97
C VAL A 457 34.67 -48.13 58.47
N LEU A 458 33.53 -47.53 58.85
CA LEU A 458 33.17 -47.35 60.25
C LEU A 458 33.02 -48.71 60.97
N CYS A 459 32.33 -49.68 60.36
CA CYS A 459 32.14 -51.01 60.95
C CYS A 459 33.48 -51.77 61.12
N PHE A 460 34.44 -51.61 60.21
CA PHE A 460 35.75 -52.27 60.37
C PHE A 460 36.67 -51.59 61.40
N THR A 461 36.46 -50.31 61.70
CA THR A 461 37.39 -49.51 62.51
C THR A 461 36.90 -49.20 63.92
N SER A 462 35.65 -49.55 64.23
CA SER A 462 34.97 -49.31 65.51
C SER A 462 34.98 -50.57 66.39
N ASP A 463 35.28 -50.41 67.68
CA ASP A 463 35.14 -51.50 68.68
C ASP A 463 33.71 -51.69 69.19
N PHE A 464 32.81 -50.76 68.84
CA PHE A 464 31.48 -50.63 69.43
C PHE A 464 30.35 -51.20 68.55
N ILE A 465 30.62 -51.43 67.27
CA ILE A 465 29.71 -51.94 66.23
C ILE A 465 30.46 -53.05 65.54
#